data_AF-E5C4T8-F1
#
_entry.id   AF-E5C4T8-F1
#
_cell.length_a   1.000
_cell.length_b   1.000
_cell.length_c   1.000
_cell.angle_alpha   90.00
_cell.angle_beta   90.00
_cell.angle_gamma   90.00
#
_symmetry.space_group_name_H-M   'P 1'
#
loop_
_entity.id
_entity.type
_entity.pdbx_description
1 polymer ?
#
loop_
_entity_poly.entity_id
_entity_poly.type
_entity_poly.pdbx_seq_one_letter_code
_entity_poly.pdbx_strand_id
1 'polypeptide(L)'
;MKKGIYLFMFIAVLGGCKQQLNFVKVANNIYMNQIQAFGDAMLLKGLQAYREKSNILERLRYSAANDTVFALEMLGFQGDLYLTYWNKVDTISYTNTEDKPGYVSNLLFTKYMMGLVSQWNILKIKEEEKDNSSLIPKELVYATRIIIRKNTYKVECVRFNDFFNLERDCHY
;
A
#
# COMPACT_ATOMS: atom_id res chain seq x y z
N MET A 1 -15.11 51.39 41.21
CA MET A 1 -15.53 50.74 39.96
C MET A 1 -14.41 49.87 39.42
N LYS A 2 -14.74 48.60 39.21
CA LYS A 2 -14.11 47.50 38.42
C LYS A 2 -12.58 47.40 38.29
N LYS A 3 -12.09 46.31 38.90
CA LYS A 3 -10.86 45.55 38.66
C LYS A 3 -10.71 45.14 37.19
N GLY A 4 -9.47 45.03 36.70
CA GLY A 4 -9.15 44.36 35.44
C GLY A 4 -7.72 43.84 35.44
N ILE A 5 -7.50 42.64 36.00
CA ILE A 5 -6.25 41.88 35.84
C ILE A 5 -6.39 41.11 34.52
N TYR A 6 -5.55 41.43 33.53
CA TYR A 6 -5.48 40.67 32.28
C TYR A 6 -4.65 39.41 32.50
N LEU A 7 -5.32 38.25 32.57
CA LEU A 7 -4.70 36.94 32.58
C LEU A 7 -4.52 36.47 31.13
N PHE A 8 -3.31 36.58 30.58
CA PHE A 8 -2.96 35.95 29.30
C PHE A 8 -2.81 34.44 29.51
N MET A 9 -3.85 33.68 29.15
CA MET A 9 -3.76 32.22 29.02
C MET A 9 -2.93 31.87 27.78
N PHE A 10 -1.68 31.47 28.00
CA PHE A 10 -0.92 30.71 27.01
C PHE A 10 -1.53 29.30 26.93
N ILE A 11 -2.44 29.09 25.97
CA ILE A 11 -2.85 27.74 25.59
C ILE A 11 -1.68 27.16 24.78
N ALA A 12 -0.77 26.46 25.47
CA ALA A 12 0.15 25.56 24.81
C ALA A 12 -0.69 24.42 24.21
N VAL A 13 -1.04 24.55 22.93
CA VAL A 13 -1.51 23.43 22.13
C VAL A 13 -0.31 22.49 22.05
N LEU A 14 -0.20 21.56 23.00
CA LEU A 14 0.60 20.36 22.85
C LEU A 14 -0.07 19.53 21.75
N GLY A 15 0.12 19.98 20.51
CA GLY A 15 -0.09 19.16 19.34
C GLY A 15 0.84 17.98 19.51
N GLY A 16 0.31 16.88 20.04
CA GLY A 16 1.03 15.64 20.12
C GLY A 16 1.56 15.36 18.72
N CYS A 17 2.88 15.45 18.55
CA CYS A 17 3.54 15.02 17.33
C CYS A 17 3.05 13.59 17.09
N LYS A 18 2.18 13.42 16.08
CA LYS A 18 1.82 12.09 15.60
C LYS A 18 3.13 11.47 15.15
N GLN A 19 3.69 10.59 15.97
CA GLN A 19 4.92 9.91 15.64
C GLN A 19 4.62 9.00 14.44
N GLN A 20 5.00 9.48 13.27
CA GLN A 20 4.81 8.78 12.01
C GLN A 20 5.79 7.61 11.97
N LEU A 21 5.38 6.47 11.40
CA LEU A 21 6.29 5.37 11.16
C LEU A 21 7.42 5.85 10.25
N ASN A 22 8.64 5.39 10.51
CA ASN A 22 9.76 5.64 9.62
C ASN A 22 9.53 4.85 8.32
N PHE A 23 9.18 5.57 7.25
CA PHE A 23 8.81 4.97 5.97
C PHE A 23 9.92 4.11 5.38
N VAL A 24 11.16 4.61 5.40
CA VAL A 24 12.33 3.86 4.91
C VAL A 24 12.45 2.50 5.61
N LYS A 25 12.23 2.46 6.93
CA LYS A 25 12.22 1.19 7.67
C LYS A 25 11.07 0.29 7.25
N VAL A 26 9.86 0.83 7.04
CA VAL A 26 8.70 0.03 6.60
C VAL A 26 8.94 -0.53 5.19
N ALA A 27 9.36 0.29 4.23
CA ALA A 27 9.66 -0.12 2.87
C ALA A 27 10.74 -1.22 2.81
N ASN A 28 11.81 -1.07 3.61
CA ASN A 28 12.84 -2.10 3.75
C ASN A 28 12.28 -3.40 4.35
N ASN A 29 11.40 -3.30 5.34
CA ASN A 29 10.78 -4.48 5.96
C ASN A 29 9.86 -5.22 4.98
N ILE A 30 9.10 -4.50 4.16
CA ILE A 30 8.32 -5.08 3.05
C ILE A 30 9.23 -5.82 2.09
N TYR A 31 10.30 -5.17 1.61
CA TYR A 31 11.28 -5.78 0.71
C TYR A 31 11.88 -7.06 1.31
N MET A 32 12.36 -7.02 2.55
CA MET A 32 12.97 -8.19 3.20
C MET A 32 11.97 -9.34 3.38
N ASN A 33 10.71 -9.06 3.76
CA ASN A 33 9.68 -10.10 3.87
C ASN A 33 9.34 -10.72 2.51
N GLN A 34 9.22 -9.90 1.47
CA GLN A 34 8.95 -10.39 0.12
C GLN A 34 10.13 -11.21 -0.44
N ILE A 35 11.38 -10.79 -0.20
CA ILE A 35 12.58 -11.55 -0.59
C ILE A 35 12.63 -12.89 0.12
N GLN A 36 12.43 -12.89 1.45
CA GLN A 36 12.45 -14.10 2.25
C GLN A 36 11.35 -15.09 1.82
N ALA A 37 10.17 -14.58 1.47
CA ALA A 37 9.03 -15.41 1.09
C ALA A 37 9.11 -15.92 -0.36
N PHE A 38 9.66 -15.14 -1.30
CA PHE A 38 9.49 -15.40 -2.74
C PHE A 38 10.79 -15.50 -3.54
N GLY A 39 11.92 -15.02 -3.03
CA GLY A 39 13.25 -15.15 -3.67
C GLY A 39 13.51 -14.30 -4.91
N ASP A 40 12.60 -13.39 -5.28
CA ASP A 40 12.59 -12.69 -6.57
C ASP A 40 13.43 -11.39 -6.55
N ALA A 41 14.75 -11.52 -6.37
CA ALA A 41 15.60 -10.39 -6.00
C ALA A 41 15.59 -9.20 -6.96
N MET A 42 15.55 -9.44 -8.28
CA MET A 42 15.59 -8.37 -9.28
C MET A 42 14.31 -7.53 -9.30
N LEU A 43 13.15 -8.18 -9.40
CA LEU A 43 11.84 -7.50 -9.41
C LEU A 43 11.59 -6.76 -8.09
N LEU A 44 11.86 -7.41 -6.96
CA LEU A 44 11.65 -6.83 -5.64
C LEU A 44 12.56 -5.64 -5.36
N LYS A 45 13.79 -5.63 -5.90
CA LYS A 45 14.67 -4.46 -5.81
C LYS A 45 14.15 -3.29 -6.63
N GLY A 46 13.55 -3.55 -7.80
CA GLY A 46 12.85 -2.54 -8.60
C GLY A 46 11.68 -1.91 -7.83
N LEU A 47 10.81 -2.75 -7.25
CA LEU A 47 9.69 -2.28 -6.42
C LEU A 47 10.16 -1.48 -5.20
N GLN A 48 11.22 -1.93 -4.52
CA GLN A 48 11.80 -1.20 -3.38
C GLN A 48 12.25 0.22 -3.79
N ALA A 49 12.96 0.35 -4.91
CA ALA A 49 13.38 1.66 -5.41
C ALA A 49 12.19 2.60 -5.69
N TYR A 50 11.07 2.05 -6.15
CA TYR A 50 9.85 2.83 -6.37
C TYR A 50 9.12 3.20 -5.09
N ARG A 51 9.08 2.33 -4.07
CA ARG A 51 8.58 2.69 -2.74
C ARG A 51 9.36 3.89 -2.21
N GLU A 52 10.68 3.81 -2.17
CA GLU A 52 11.56 4.87 -1.67
C GLU A 52 11.37 6.21 -2.41
N LYS A 53 11.15 6.19 -3.74
CA LYS A 53 10.92 7.41 -4.53
C LYS A 53 9.51 7.99 -4.40
N SER A 54 8.50 7.16 -4.17
CA SER A 54 7.10 7.58 -4.21
C SER A 54 6.62 8.27 -2.93
N ASN A 55 7.27 8.02 -1.78
CA ASN A 55 6.81 8.41 -0.45
C ASN A 55 5.33 8.04 -0.19
N ILE A 56 4.87 6.93 -0.79
CA ILE A 56 3.44 6.58 -0.84
C ILE A 56 2.81 6.42 0.55
N LEU A 57 3.53 5.80 1.50
CA LEU A 57 3.03 5.66 2.88
C LEU A 57 3.04 6.97 3.65
N GLU A 58 3.91 7.93 3.31
CA GLU A 58 3.89 9.25 3.96
C GLU A 58 2.67 10.07 3.50
N ARG A 59 2.25 9.87 2.25
CA ARG A 59 1.06 10.49 1.66
C ARG A 59 -0.23 9.83 2.10
N LEU A 60 -0.21 8.53 2.36
CA LEU A 60 -1.38 7.80 2.83
C LEU A 60 -1.78 8.24 4.24
N ARG A 61 -3.03 8.65 4.42
CA ARG A 61 -3.55 9.04 5.73
C ARG A 61 -3.79 7.80 6.61
N TYR A 62 -2.77 7.36 7.35
CA TYR A 62 -2.88 6.24 8.30
C TYR A 62 -2.83 6.67 9.77
N SER A 63 -3.35 5.81 10.64
CA SER A 63 -3.26 5.97 12.10
C SER A 63 -2.12 5.15 12.69
N ALA A 64 -1.11 5.83 13.24
CA ALA A 64 -0.01 5.15 13.95
C ALA A 64 -0.48 4.42 15.23
N ALA A 65 -1.65 4.79 15.78
CA ALA A 65 -2.22 4.15 16.96
C ALA A 65 -2.84 2.78 16.65
N ASN A 66 -3.61 2.67 15.57
CA ASN A 66 -4.24 1.44 15.13
C ASN A 66 -4.75 1.60 13.69
N ASP A 67 -4.14 0.88 12.75
CA ASP A 67 -4.57 0.86 11.35
C ASP A 67 -4.12 -0.43 10.67
N THR A 68 -4.62 -0.66 9.46
CA THR A 68 -4.09 -1.68 8.56
C THR A 68 -4.01 -1.08 7.17
N VAL A 69 -2.78 -1.02 6.66
CA VAL A 69 -2.50 -0.59 5.29
C VAL A 69 -2.33 -1.84 4.44
N PHE A 70 -2.95 -1.85 3.29
CA PHE A 70 -2.81 -2.88 2.27
C PHE A 70 -2.08 -2.29 1.07
N ALA A 71 -1.36 -3.14 0.37
CA ALA A 71 -0.67 -2.79 -0.86
C ALA A 71 -0.84 -3.90 -1.89
N LEU A 72 -0.98 -3.50 -3.15
CA LEU A 72 -0.84 -4.32 -4.33
C LEU A 72 0.22 -3.68 -5.21
N GLU A 73 1.19 -4.49 -5.63
CA GLU A 73 2.38 -4.02 -6.32
C GLU A 73 2.73 -4.98 -7.45
N MET A 74 2.96 -4.44 -8.63
CA MET A 74 3.29 -5.20 -9.83
C MET A 74 4.32 -4.44 -10.67
N LEU A 75 5.29 -5.18 -11.20
CA LEU A 75 6.16 -4.74 -12.27
C LEU A 75 5.80 -5.57 -13.50
N GLY A 76 5.16 -4.94 -14.47
CA GLY A 76 4.77 -5.53 -15.73
C GLY A 76 5.98 -5.85 -16.60
N PHE A 77 5.79 -6.74 -17.57
CA PHE A 77 6.89 -7.21 -18.42
C PHE A 77 7.52 -6.10 -19.26
N GLN A 78 6.74 -5.09 -19.66
CA GLN A 78 7.21 -3.95 -20.45
C GLN A 78 7.84 -2.85 -19.59
N GLY A 79 7.99 -3.09 -18.28
CA GLY A 79 8.49 -2.11 -17.32
C GLY A 79 7.40 -1.25 -16.68
N ASP A 80 6.12 -1.54 -16.95
CA ASP A 80 4.99 -0.88 -16.30
C ASP A 80 5.04 -1.09 -14.79
N LEU A 81 4.81 -0.02 -14.05
CA LEU A 81 4.74 -0.05 -12.60
C LEU A 81 3.29 0.15 -12.17
N TYR A 82 2.80 -0.71 -11.30
CA TYR A 82 1.52 -0.51 -10.65
C TYR A 82 1.69 -0.65 -9.14
N LEU A 83 1.45 0.44 -8.41
CA LEU A 83 1.46 0.46 -6.95
C LEU A 83 0.14 1.03 -6.48
N THR A 84 -0.65 0.26 -5.74
CA THR A 84 -1.86 0.77 -5.07
C THR A 84 -1.77 0.45 -3.59
N TYR A 85 -1.85 1.49 -2.76
CA TYR A 85 -1.82 1.39 -1.31
C TYR A 85 -3.11 1.98 -0.75
N TRP A 86 -3.72 1.29 0.21
CA TRP A 86 -4.98 1.76 0.79
C TRP A 86 -5.15 1.34 2.24
N ASN A 87 -6.02 2.06 2.94
CA ASN A 87 -6.56 1.67 4.24
C ASN A 87 -8.07 2.00 4.25
N LYS A 88 -8.67 2.04 5.44
CA LYS A 88 -10.10 2.36 5.58
C LYS A 88 -10.46 3.83 5.26
N VAL A 89 -9.48 4.73 5.14
CA VAL A 89 -9.69 6.19 4.99
C VAL A 89 -9.32 6.67 3.59
N ASP A 90 -8.33 6.05 2.98
CA ASP A 90 -7.66 6.60 1.82
C ASP A 90 -7.14 5.50 0.88
N THR A 91 -7.00 5.84 -0.39
CA THR A 91 -6.43 4.98 -1.42
C THR A 91 -5.56 5.82 -2.34
N ILE A 92 -4.33 5.36 -2.57
CA ILE A 92 -3.34 6.07 -3.37
C ILE A 92 -2.74 5.09 -4.36
N SER A 93 -2.75 5.49 -5.63
CA SER A 93 -2.22 4.72 -6.74
C SER A 93 -1.09 5.46 -7.43
N TYR A 94 -0.05 4.73 -7.85
CA TYR A 94 1.06 5.22 -8.64
C TYR A 94 1.37 4.29 -9.80
N THR A 95 1.71 4.89 -10.93
CA THR A 95 2.28 4.20 -12.09
C THR A 95 3.44 5.00 -12.67
N ASN A 96 4.23 4.42 -13.55
CA ASN A 96 5.33 5.12 -14.23
C ASN A 96 4.79 5.95 -15.40
N THR A 97 4.42 7.20 -15.14
CA THR A 97 4.25 8.20 -16.21
C THR A 97 5.58 8.93 -16.41
N GLU A 98 6.15 8.87 -17.63
CA GLU A 98 7.37 9.60 -18.00
C GLU A 98 8.59 9.28 -17.09
N ASP A 99 8.90 7.99 -16.94
CA ASP A 99 10.07 7.46 -16.20
C ASP A 99 10.12 7.76 -14.67
N LYS A 100 9.04 8.33 -14.11
CA LYS A 100 8.90 8.59 -12.66
C LYS A 100 7.56 8.07 -12.13
N PRO A 101 7.47 7.66 -10.85
CA PRO A 101 6.18 7.36 -10.24
C PRO A 101 5.29 8.61 -10.23
N GLY A 102 4.26 8.61 -11.07
CA GLY A 102 3.19 9.59 -11.10
C GLY A 102 1.99 9.09 -10.30
N TYR A 103 1.38 9.99 -9.53
CA TYR A 103 0.11 9.72 -8.88
C TYR A 103 -0.99 9.60 -9.94
N VAL A 104 -1.88 8.62 -9.79
CA VAL A 104 -3.06 8.47 -10.64
C VAL A 104 -4.33 8.41 -9.79
N SER A 105 -5.40 9.02 -10.28
CA SER A 105 -6.70 9.05 -9.61
C SER A 105 -7.47 7.74 -9.72
N ASN A 106 -7.12 6.90 -10.71
CA ASN A 106 -7.82 5.65 -10.97
C ASN A 106 -7.20 4.49 -10.16
N LEU A 107 -8.02 3.49 -9.85
CA LEU A 107 -7.54 2.24 -9.30
C LEU A 107 -6.79 1.48 -10.39
N LEU A 108 -5.61 0.95 -10.03
CA LEU A 108 -4.77 0.16 -10.95
C LEU A 108 -5.04 -1.33 -10.87
N PHE A 109 -5.82 -1.75 -9.87
CA PHE A 109 -6.25 -3.12 -9.66
C PHE A 109 -7.77 -3.15 -9.52
N THR A 110 -8.39 -4.30 -9.81
CA THR A 110 -9.85 -4.44 -9.70
C THR A 110 -10.29 -4.30 -8.24
N LYS A 111 -11.46 -3.69 -8.00
CA LYS A 111 -12.02 -3.57 -6.64
C LYS A 111 -12.21 -4.93 -5.98
N TYR A 112 -12.52 -5.97 -6.76
CA TYR A 112 -12.67 -7.32 -6.24
C TYR A 112 -11.34 -7.86 -5.72
N MET A 113 -10.25 -7.76 -6.49
CA MET A 113 -8.91 -8.17 -6.03
C MET A 113 -8.50 -7.41 -4.77
N MET A 114 -8.68 -6.07 -4.76
CA MET A 114 -8.42 -5.24 -3.58
C MET A 114 -9.27 -5.67 -2.37
N GLY A 115 -10.53 -6.06 -2.60
CA GLY A 115 -11.44 -6.57 -1.57
C GLY A 115 -10.93 -7.88 -0.95
N LEU A 116 -10.48 -8.83 -1.77
CA LEU A 116 -9.91 -10.08 -1.29
C LEU A 116 -8.64 -9.85 -0.45
N VAL A 117 -7.76 -8.94 -0.87
CA VAL A 117 -6.56 -8.56 -0.10
C VAL A 117 -6.94 -7.85 1.20
N SER A 118 -7.94 -6.98 1.19
CA SER A 118 -8.41 -6.29 2.41
C SER A 118 -8.94 -7.27 3.45
N GLN A 119 -9.60 -8.34 3.00
CA GLN A 119 -10.06 -9.44 3.85
C GLN A 119 -8.94 -10.42 4.20
N TRP A 120 -7.78 -10.31 3.54
CA TRP A 120 -6.69 -11.27 3.57
C TRP A 120 -7.15 -12.69 3.24
N ASN A 121 -8.06 -12.81 2.27
CA ASN A 121 -8.64 -14.07 1.84
C ASN A 121 -7.71 -14.78 0.84
N ILE A 122 -6.61 -15.32 1.38
CA ILE A 122 -5.55 -15.96 0.59
C ILE A 122 -6.08 -17.16 -0.21
N LEU A 123 -6.98 -17.96 0.37
CA LEU A 123 -7.56 -19.11 -0.32
C LEU A 123 -8.31 -18.67 -1.57
N LYS A 124 -9.17 -17.65 -1.45
CA LYS A 124 -9.92 -17.15 -2.60
C LYS A 124 -9.02 -16.51 -3.64
N ILE A 125 -7.97 -15.78 -3.23
CA ILE A 125 -6.96 -15.24 -4.15
C ILE A 125 -6.32 -16.37 -4.98
N LYS A 126 -6.01 -17.53 -4.36
CA LYS A 126 -5.42 -18.67 -5.06
C LYS A 126 -6.39 -19.39 -5.99
N GLU A 127 -7.68 -19.44 -5.65
CA GLU A 127 -8.71 -19.91 -6.57
C GLU A 127 -8.82 -19.00 -7.81
N GLU A 128 -8.93 -17.69 -7.58
CA GLU A 128 -9.05 -16.70 -8.66
C GLU A 128 -7.80 -16.66 -9.55
N GLU A 129 -6.61 -16.76 -8.95
CA GLU A 129 -5.35 -16.91 -9.68
C GLU A 129 -5.38 -18.14 -10.60
N LYS A 130 -5.91 -19.27 -10.12
CA LYS A 130 -5.97 -20.51 -10.89
C LYS A 130 -6.96 -20.40 -12.06
N ASP A 131 -8.12 -19.81 -11.82
CA ASP A 131 -9.24 -19.85 -12.75
C ASP A 131 -9.24 -18.66 -13.73
N ASN A 132 -8.69 -17.50 -13.33
CA ASN A 132 -8.80 -16.24 -14.04
C ASN A 132 -7.43 -15.58 -14.40
N SER A 133 -6.30 -16.25 -14.17
CA SER A 133 -4.97 -15.79 -14.63
C SER A 133 -4.62 -16.38 -16.01
N SER A 134 -5.27 -15.86 -17.05
CA SER A 134 -5.13 -16.35 -18.43
C SER A 134 -4.17 -15.54 -19.31
N LEU A 135 -3.73 -14.35 -18.86
CA LEU A 135 -2.81 -13.51 -19.63
C LEU A 135 -1.39 -14.10 -19.65
N ILE A 136 -0.73 -13.99 -20.81
CA ILE A 136 0.67 -14.41 -21.02
C ILE A 136 1.45 -13.20 -21.57
N PRO A 137 2.61 -12.83 -20.98
CA PRO A 137 3.20 -13.43 -19.80
C PRO A 137 2.36 -13.20 -18.54
N LYS A 138 2.44 -14.13 -17.59
CA LYS A 138 1.78 -13.96 -16.29
C LYS A 138 2.52 -12.89 -15.50
N GLU A 139 1.83 -11.82 -15.14
CA GLU A 139 2.40 -10.74 -14.33
C GLU A 139 2.25 -11.07 -12.85
N LEU A 140 3.33 -10.88 -12.08
CA LEU A 140 3.33 -11.20 -10.65
C LEU A 140 2.86 -10.00 -9.84
N VAL A 141 1.83 -10.25 -9.04
CA VAL A 141 1.28 -9.29 -8.08
C VAL A 141 1.76 -9.66 -6.69
N TYR A 142 2.35 -8.68 -6.01
CA TYR A 142 2.76 -8.77 -4.61
C TYR A 142 1.72 -8.02 -3.76
N ALA A 143 0.94 -8.76 -2.98
CA ALA A 143 0.07 -8.17 -1.98
C ALA A 143 0.76 -8.15 -0.62
N THR A 144 0.65 -7.02 0.06
CA THR A 144 1.22 -6.81 1.39
C THR A 144 0.18 -6.23 2.33
N ARG A 145 0.16 -6.71 3.57
CA ARG A 145 -0.63 -6.17 4.67
C ARG A 145 0.30 -5.70 5.79
N ILE A 146 0.17 -4.43 6.14
CA ILE A 146 0.93 -3.75 7.18
C ILE A 146 -0.03 -3.46 8.34
N ILE A 147 0.07 -4.25 9.41
CA ILE A 147 -0.78 -4.12 10.59
C ILE A 147 -0.08 -3.19 11.57
N ILE A 148 -0.64 -2.01 11.81
CA ILE A 148 -0.04 -0.95 12.64
C ILE A 148 -0.76 -0.91 13.98
N ARG A 149 0.01 -1.01 15.09
CA ARG A 149 -0.52 -0.92 16.46
C ARG A 149 0.47 -0.22 17.37
N LYS A 150 0.05 0.87 18.02
CA LYS A 150 0.84 1.62 19.00
C LYS A 150 2.27 1.94 18.50
N ASN A 151 2.38 2.54 17.31
CA ASN A 151 3.64 2.87 16.62
C ASN A 151 4.56 1.67 16.27
N THR A 152 4.11 0.45 16.48
CA THR A 152 4.77 -0.76 15.96
C THR A 152 3.97 -1.28 14.78
N TYR A 153 4.60 -2.12 13.96
CA TYR A 153 3.95 -2.70 12.80
C TYR A 153 4.41 -4.14 12.54
N LYS A 154 3.53 -4.93 11.93
CA LYS A 154 3.82 -6.25 11.38
C LYS A 154 3.54 -6.21 9.88
N VAL A 155 4.43 -6.82 9.09
CA VAL A 155 4.25 -6.98 7.64
C VAL A 155 3.94 -8.44 7.34
N GLU A 156 2.98 -8.66 6.46
CA GLU A 156 2.65 -9.97 5.90
C GLU A 156 2.52 -9.83 4.39
N CYS A 157 2.93 -10.86 3.64
CA CYS A 157 2.98 -10.80 2.18
C CYS A 157 2.39 -12.08 1.55
N VAL A 158 1.75 -11.94 0.40
CA VAL A 158 1.38 -13.04 -0.50
C VAL A 158 1.70 -12.63 -1.94
N ARG A 159 2.14 -13.59 -2.76
CA ARG A 159 2.36 -13.40 -4.20
C ARG A 159 1.39 -14.27 -4.98
N PHE A 160 0.86 -13.75 -6.07
CA PHE A 160 -0.01 -14.46 -7.00
C PHE A 160 0.13 -13.85 -8.40
N ASN A 161 -0.27 -14.57 -9.44
CA ASN A 161 -0.37 -14.02 -10.79
C ASN A 161 -1.60 -13.13 -10.92
N ASP A 162 -1.47 -12.02 -11.65
CA ASP A 162 -2.58 -11.14 -11.96
C ASP A 162 -3.75 -11.94 -12.58
N PHE A 163 -4.96 -11.58 -12.17
CA PHE A 163 -6.18 -12.28 -12.57
C PHE A 163 -7.30 -11.28 -12.83
N PHE A 164 -8.13 -11.60 -13.82
CA PHE A 164 -9.21 -10.74 -14.25
C PHE A 164 -10.39 -11.57 -14.75
N ASN A 165 -11.59 -11.20 -14.33
CA ASN A 165 -12.83 -11.80 -14.83
C ASN A 165 -13.70 -10.72 -15.48
N LEU A 166 -13.97 -10.86 -16.79
CA LEU A 166 -14.70 -9.86 -17.57
C LEU A 166 -16.09 -9.55 -17.00
N GLU A 167 -16.87 -10.57 -16.63
CA GLU A 167 -18.24 -10.40 -16.13
C GLU A 167 -18.29 -9.69 -14.78
N ARG A 168 -17.28 -9.88 -13.93
CA ARG A 168 -17.23 -9.29 -12.60
C ARG A 168 -16.54 -7.93 -12.58
N ASP A 169 -15.44 -7.80 -13.32
CA ASP A 169 -14.48 -6.72 -13.14
C ASP A 169 -14.65 -5.58 -14.14
N CYS A 170 -15.48 -5.72 -15.19
CA CYS A 170 -15.79 -4.62 -16.13
C CYS A 170 -16.93 -3.69 -15.67
N HIS A 171 -17.67 -4.04 -14.63
CA HIS A 171 -18.78 -3.20 -14.14
C HIS A 171 -18.25 -2.12 -13.19
N TYR A 172 -17.96 -0.94 -13.76
CA TYR A 172 -17.68 0.30 -13.02
C TYR A 172 -18.62 1.41 -13.44
#